data_AF-K2EXJ9-F1
#
_entry.id   AF-K2EXJ9-F1
#
_cell.length_a   1.000
_cell.length_b   1.000
_cell.length_c   1.000
_cell.angle_alpha   90.00
_cell.angle_beta   90.00
_cell.angle_gamma   90.00
#
_symmetry.space_group_name_H-M   'P 1'
#
loop_
_entity.id
_entity.type
_entity.pdbx_description
1 polymer ?
#
loop_
_entity_poly.entity_id
_entity_poly.type
_entity_poly.pdbx_seq_one_letter_code
_entity_poly.pdbx_strand_id
1 'polypeptide(L)'
;LILKDKLIKFQTYGDDDRIQVKEELFERVYEHYYDSLPEDEQIAVSALQASFDVFVSEDAGFGDALLDEYFEQVKIRKNYSVNDLLLIKLYFVSCLARPIGYHHELFWMLSKKLIRETNSSDLETAYMLKRTVLDSLAVQWMEKSYSTFEPYVKAMNRLMILSQDFQNKPIVDMLEAMCTLFHKRDKEKAIRLYDRAIICAQAFGDQVLEARILGEKEKDLKTFEEMES
;
A
#
# COMPACT_ATOMS: atom_id res chain seq x y z
N LEU A 1 16.01 -14.38 -1.60
CA LEU A 1 16.39 -13.14 -0.87
C LEU A 1 16.50 -11.91 -1.78
N ILE A 2 17.46 -11.82 -2.73
CA ILE A 2 17.64 -10.59 -3.55
C ILE A 2 16.47 -10.30 -4.50
N LEU A 3 15.94 -11.32 -5.19
CA LEU A 3 14.83 -11.12 -6.14
C LEU A 3 13.51 -10.81 -5.45
N LYS A 4 13.22 -11.47 -4.32
CA LYS A 4 12.08 -11.14 -3.45
C LYS A 4 12.14 -9.69 -2.98
N ASP A 5 13.30 -9.24 -2.51
CA ASP A 5 13.50 -7.85 -2.07
C ASP A 5 13.27 -6.85 -3.21
N LYS A 6 13.71 -7.19 -4.44
CA LYS A 6 13.42 -6.38 -5.64
C LYS A 6 11.93 -6.35 -5.98
N LEU A 7 11.25 -7.49 -6.03
CA LEU A 7 9.80 -7.59 -6.31
C LEU A 7 8.98 -6.76 -5.33
N ILE A 8 9.37 -6.86 -4.06
CA ILE A 8 8.80 -6.07 -2.98
C ILE A 8 9.09 -4.59 -3.25
N LYS A 9 10.35 -4.15 -3.37
CA LYS A 9 10.71 -2.73 -3.42
C LYS A 9 10.31 -1.99 -4.70
N PHE A 10 10.16 -2.69 -5.81
CA PHE A 10 9.86 -2.08 -7.10
C PHE A 10 8.41 -1.58 -7.17
N GLN A 11 8.25 -0.25 -7.25
CA GLN A 11 6.97 0.44 -7.30
C GLN A 11 6.59 0.77 -8.73
N THR A 12 5.37 0.40 -9.12
CA THR A 12 4.87 0.68 -10.47
C THR A 12 4.09 1.98 -10.55
N TYR A 13 3.39 2.39 -9.48
CA TYR A 13 2.49 3.55 -9.49
C TYR A 13 1.47 3.52 -10.65
N GLY A 14 1.09 2.31 -11.09
CA GLY A 14 0.20 2.08 -12.23
C GLY A 14 0.76 2.52 -13.59
N ASP A 15 2.08 2.69 -13.71
CA ASP A 15 2.76 3.01 -14.97
C ASP A 15 3.02 1.74 -15.77
N ASP A 16 2.63 1.74 -17.05
CA ASP A 16 2.63 0.55 -17.91
C ASP A 16 4.04 -0.01 -18.13
N ASP A 17 5.03 0.86 -18.36
CA ASP A 17 6.43 0.43 -18.54
C ASP A 17 6.96 -0.24 -17.26
N ARG A 18 6.64 0.31 -16.09
CA ARG A 18 7.02 -0.31 -14.81
C ARG A 18 6.23 -1.59 -14.53
N ILE A 19 4.96 -1.67 -14.93
CA ILE A 19 4.16 -2.90 -14.82
C ILE A 19 4.85 -4.01 -15.63
N GLN A 20 5.20 -3.75 -16.88
CA GLN A 20 5.90 -4.72 -17.74
C GLN A 20 7.22 -5.18 -17.11
N VAL A 21 8.05 -4.26 -16.62
CA VAL A 21 9.32 -4.61 -15.95
C VAL A 21 9.09 -5.50 -14.72
N LYS A 22 7.98 -5.29 -14.02
CA LYS A 22 7.62 -6.10 -12.85
C LYS A 22 7.13 -7.48 -13.24
N GLU A 23 6.38 -7.61 -14.34
CA GLU A 23 5.97 -8.89 -14.93
C GLU A 23 7.19 -9.72 -15.33
N GLU A 24 8.13 -9.13 -16.08
CA GLU A 24 9.39 -9.81 -16.47
C GLU A 24 10.21 -10.27 -15.26
N LEU A 25 10.17 -9.50 -14.16
CA LEU A 25 10.84 -9.90 -12.92
C LEU A 25 10.18 -11.11 -12.26
N PHE A 26 8.85 -11.20 -12.31
CA PHE A 26 8.12 -12.37 -11.81
C PHE A 26 8.35 -13.59 -12.70
N GLU A 27 8.26 -13.46 -14.02
CA GLU A 27 8.55 -14.55 -14.97
C GLU A 27 9.92 -15.17 -14.67
N ARG A 28 10.95 -14.34 -14.53
CA ARG A 28 12.29 -14.79 -14.17
C ARG A 28 12.34 -15.54 -12.83
N VAL A 29 11.54 -15.14 -11.86
CA VAL A 29 11.46 -15.82 -10.56
C VAL A 29 10.83 -17.20 -10.72
N TYR A 30 9.73 -17.30 -11.46
CA TYR A 30 9.04 -18.56 -11.75
C TYR A 30 9.90 -19.52 -12.57
N GLU A 31 10.54 -19.06 -13.64
CA GLU A 31 11.32 -19.90 -14.55
C GLU A 31 12.61 -20.47 -13.95
N HIS A 32 13.24 -19.75 -13.02
CA HIS A 32 14.61 -20.09 -12.61
C HIS A 32 14.77 -20.39 -11.11
N TYR A 33 13.81 -20.00 -10.27
CA TYR A 33 14.01 -20.05 -8.82
C TYR A 33 12.84 -20.68 -8.06
N TYR A 34 11.60 -20.48 -8.49
CA TYR A 34 10.40 -20.79 -7.70
C TYR A 34 10.35 -22.23 -7.18
N ASP A 35 10.54 -23.23 -8.05
CA ASP A 35 10.46 -24.66 -7.67
C ASP A 35 11.56 -25.09 -6.67
N SER A 36 12.63 -24.31 -6.55
CA SER A 36 13.73 -24.56 -5.61
C SER A 36 13.56 -23.83 -4.27
N LEU A 37 12.55 -22.97 -4.14
CA LEU A 37 12.29 -22.24 -2.91
C LEU A 37 11.66 -23.15 -1.85
N PRO A 38 11.95 -22.92 -0.55
CA PRO A 38 11.14 -23.48 0.52
C PRO A 38 9.67 -23.08 0.39
N GLU A 39 8.76 -23.92 0.89
CA GLU A 39 7.31 -23.70 0.83
C GLU A 39 6.89 -22.31 1.32
N ASP A 40 7.40 -21.86 2.47
CA ASP A 40 7.13 -20.53 3.01
C ASP A 40 7.53 -19.38 2.06
N GLU A 41 8.60 -19.55 1.28
CA GLU A 41 9.05 -18.56 0.31
C GLU A 41 8.27 -18.65 -1.01
N GLN A 42 7.79 -19.83 -1.39
CA GLN A 42 6.87 -19.99 -2.52
C GLN A 42 5.54 -19.28 -2.24
N ILE A 43 4.98 -19.43 -1.04
CA ILE A 43 3.77 -18.72 -0.61
C ILE A 43 3.98 -17.21 -0.65
N ALA A 44 5.14 -16.73 -0.20
CA ALA A 44 5.47 -15.30 -0.24
C ALA A 44 5.53 -14.76 -1.68
N VAL A 45 6.14 -15.49 -2.61
CA VAL A 45 6.19 -15.11 -4.03
C VAL A 45 4.81 -15.14 -4.66
N SER A 46 4.02 -16.18 -4.40
CA SER A 46 2.65 -16.31 -4.91
C SER A 46 1.72 -15.22 -4.37
N ALA A 47 1.85 -14.84 -3.10
CA ALA A 47 1.12 -13.70 -2.54
C ALA A 47 1.49 -12.37 -3.19
N LEU A 48 2.79 -12.18 -3.52
CA LEU A 48 3.26 -10.99 -4.23
C LEU A 48 2.73 -10.92 -5.65
N GLN A 49 2.77 -12.04 -6.39
CA GLN A 49 2.23 -12.16 -7.75
C GLN A 49 0.72 -11.90 -7.74
N ALA A 50 -0.03 -12.62 -6.91
CA ALA A 50 -1.47 -12.45 -6.81
C ALA A 50 -1.85 -11.00 -6.44
N SER A 51 -1.13 -10.37 -5.50
CA SER A 51 -1.39 -8.97 -5.14
C SER A 51 -1.15 -8.02 -6.31
N PHE A 52 -0.17 -8.34 -7.15
CA PHE A 52 0.15 -7.57 -8.33
C PHE A 52 -0.88 -7.79 -9.45
N ASP A 53 -1.27 -9.03 -9.70
CA ASP A 53 -2.30 -9.38 -10.69
C ASP A 53 -3.63 -8.71 -10.35
N VAL A 54 -4.09 -8.82 -9.09
CA VAL A 54 -5.30 -8.12 -8.63
C VAL A 54 -5.21 -6.61 -8.85
N PHE A 55 -4.04 -6.01 -8.62
CA PHE A 55 -3.83 -4.57 -8.83
C PHE A 55 -3.89 -4.18 -10.31
N VAL A 56 -3.26 -4.96 -11.20
CA VAL A 56 -3.19 -4.66 -12.63
C VAL A 56 -4.51 -4.97 -13.34
N SER A 57 -5.15 -6.08 -13.01
CA SER A 57 -6.39 -6.53 -13.66
C SER A 57 -7.66 -5.97 -13.03
N GLU A 58 -7.55 -5.35 -11.84
CA GLU A 58 -8.68 -4.97 -10.99
C GLU A 58 -9.63 -6.14 -10.67
N ASP A 59 -9.11 -7.38 -10.67
CA ASP A 59 -9.88 -8.59 -10.41
C ASP A 59 -9.40 -9.29 -9.14
N ALA A 60 -10.23 -9.25 -8.09
CA ALA A 60 -9.96 -9.91 -6.83
C ALA A 60 -9.81 -11.44 -6.94
N GLY A 61 -10.32 -12.05 -8.01
CA GLY A 61 -10.27 -13.51 -8.25
C GLY A 61 -8.86 -14.10 -8.29
N PHE A 62 -7.86 -13.31 -8.71
CA PHE A 62 -6.45 -13.74 -8.68
C PHE A 62 -5.92 -14.02 -7.27
N GLY A 63 -6.55 -13.44 -6.23
CA GLY A 63 -6.17 -13.64 -4.84
C GLY A 63 -6.99 -14.67 -4.07
N ASP A 64 -8.18 -15.02 -4.55
CA ASP A 64 -9.18 -15.75 -3.76
C ASP A 64 -8.67 -17.12 -3.30
N ALA A 65 -8.07 -17.92 -4.21
CA ALA A 65 -7.57 -19.26 -3.87
C ALA A 65 -6.49 -19.22 -2.77
N LEU A 66 -5.58 -18.25 -2.82
CA LEU A 66 -4.50 -18.12 -1.83
C LEU A 66 -5.04 -17.64 -0.47
N LEU A 67 -6.02 -16.75 -0.48
CA LEU A 67 -6.67 -16.28 0.73
C LEU A 67 -7.50 -17.39 1.40
N ASP A 68 -8.22 -18.18 0.61
CA ASP A 68 -9.02 -19.31 1.12
C ASP A 68 -8.14 -20.36 1.83
N GLU A 69 -6.94 -20.62 1.30
CA GLU A 69 -6.03 -21.61 1.87
C GLU A 69 -5.30 -21.12 3.13
N TYR A 70 -4.75 -19.90 3.11
CA TYR A 70 -3.80 -19.45 4.14
C TYR A 70 -4.33 -18.39 5.11
N PHE A 71 -5.41 -17.68 4.77
CA PHE A 71 -5.76 -16.45 5.50
C PHE A 71 -6.45 -16.68 6.85
N GLU A 72 -7.11 -17.81 7.06
CA GLU A 72 -7.75 -18.12 8.36
C GLU A 72 -6.76 -18.09 9.53
N GLN A 73 -5.55 -18.60 9.31
CA GLN A 73 -4.50 -18.57 10.34
C GLN A 73 -4.04 -17.14 10.63
N VAL A 74 -3.91 -16.31 9.59
CA VAL A 74 -3.48 -14.90 9.71
C VAL A 74 -4.43 -14.10 10.61
N LYS A 75 -5.75 -14.33 10.49
CA LYS A 75 -6.78 -13.63 11.28
C LYS A 75 -6.58 -13.78 12.79
N ILE A 76 -6.08 -14.94 13.24
CA ILE A 76 -5.93 -15.26 14.67
C ILE A 76 -4.51 -15.11 15.21
N ARG A 77 -3.51 -14.82 14.35
CA ARG A 77 -2.09 -14.62 14.77
C ARG A 77 -1.99 -13.52 15.83
N LYS A 78 -1.08 -13.67 16.80
CA LYS A 78 -0.83 -12.61 17.79
C LYS A 78 0.10 -11.51 17.26
N ASN A 79 1.21 -11.92 16.65
CA ASN A 79 2.18 -11.06 15.98
C ASN A 79 2.28 -11.50 14.52
N TYR A 80 2.47 -10.56 13.59
CA TYR A 80 2.57 -10.87 12.16
C TYR A 80 4.01 -11.09 11.72
N SER A 81 4.22 -12.18 10.98
CA SER A 81 5.41 -12.40 10.16
C SER A 81 5.33 -11.61 8.85
N VAL A 82 6.44 -11.58 8.09
CA VAL A 82 6.45 -11.02 6.72
C VAL A 82 5.41 -11.69 5.83
N ASN A 83 5.25 -13.01 5.91
CA ASN A 83 4.27 -13.75 5.10
C ASN A 83 2.83 -13.40 5.50
N ASP A 84 2.55 -13.26 6.80
CA ASP A 84 1.25 -12.79 7.27
C ASP A 84 0.93 -11.39 6.69
N LEU A 85 1.92 -10.49 6.68
CA LEU A 85 1.76 -9.14 6.11
C LEU A 85 1.53 -9.16 4.59
N LEU A 86 2.16 -10.10 3.87
CA LEU A 86 1.93 -10.29 2.43
C LEU A 86 0.50 -10.76 2.13
N LEU A 87 -0.04 -11.68 2.94
CA LEU A 87 -1.43 -12.13 2.80
C LEU A 87 -2.43 -11.03 3.19
N ILE A 88 -2.13 -10.22 4.21
CA ILE A 88 -2.96 -9.05 4.55
C ILE A 88 -2.92 -8.01 3.42
N LYS A 89 -1.75 -7.79 2.83
CA LYS A 89 -1.62 -6.94 1.65
C LYS A 89 -2.48 -7.45 0.50
N LEU A 90 -2.41 -8.74 0.17
CA LEU A 90 -3.25 -9.35 -0.86
C LEU A 90 -4.74 -9.08 -0.57
N TYR A 91 -5.18 -9.35 0.66
CA TYR A 91 -6.55 -9.09 1.09
C TYR A 91 -6.96 -7.62 0.91
N PHE A 92 -6.12 -6.66 1.29
CA PHE A 92 -6.44 -5.23 1.11
C PHE A 92 -6.50 -4.80 -0.36
N VAL A 93 -5.62 -5.33 -1.20
CA VAL A 93 -5.70 -5.08 -2.65
C VAL A 93 -6.96 -5.71 -3.24
N SER A 94 -7.36 -6.91 -2.79
CA SER A 94 -8.65 -7.52 -3.15
C SER A 94 -9.85 -6.70 -2.68
N CYS A 95 -9.77 -5.99 -1.54
CA CYS A 95 -10.81 -5.03 -1.13
C CYS A 95 -10.96 -3.88 -2.16
N LEU A 96 -9.85 -3.38 -2.71
CA LEU A 96 -9.88 -2.32 -3.74
C LEU A 96 -10.52 -2.81 -5.04
N ALA A 97 -10.23 -4.05 -5.44
CA ALA A 97 -10.82 -4.67 -6.64
C ALA A 97 -12.29 -5.10 -6.44
N ARG A 98 -12.78 -5.18 -5.19
CA ARG A 98 -14.16 -5.56 -4.85
C ARG A 98 -14.79 -4.54 -3.88
N PRO A 99 -14.98 -3.27 -4.29
CA PRO A 99 -15.44 -2.21 -3.39
C PRO A 99 -16.83 -2.49 -2.79
N ILE A 100 -17.67 -3.24 -3.49
CA ILE A 100 -19.01 -3.64 -3.05
C ILE A 100 -18.93 -5.15 -2.71
N GLY A 101 -18.58 -5.49 -1.47
CA GLY A 101 -18.73 -6.87 -0.99
C GLY A 101 -17.53 -7.49 -0.28
N TYR A 102 -16.43 -6.77 -0.03
CA TYR A 102 -15.43 -7.26 0.92
C TYR A 102 -15.97 -7.24 2.36
N HIS A 103 -15.38 -8.06 3.22
CA HIS A 103 -15.72 -8.13 4.63
C HIS A 103 -15.25 -6.87 5.40
N HIS A 104 -16.08 -5.83 5.43
CA HIS A 104 -15.74 -4.53 6.03
C HIS A 104 -15.25 -4.61 7.49
N GLU A 105 -15.87 -5.44 8.34
CA GLU A 105 -15.44 -5.61 9.74
C GLU A 105 -14.05 -6.24 9.85
N LEU A 106 -13.76 -7.22 8.99
CA LEU A 106 -12.46 -7.89 8.92
C LEU A 106 -11.37 -6.91 8.48
N PHE A 107 -11.64 -6.09 7.46
CA PHE A 107 -10.74 -5.01 7.05
C PHE A 107 -10.37 -4.10 8.22
N TRP A 108 -11.36 -3.54 8.92
CA TRP A 108 -11.09 -2.63 10.03
C TRP A 108 -10.40 -3.30 11.21
N MET A 109 -10.71 -4.57 11.49
CA MET A 109 -10.03 -5.35 12.53
C MET A 109 -8.53 -5.51 12.21
N LEU A 110 -8.19 -5.92 10.98
CA LEU A 110 -6.81 -6.07 10.53
C LEU A 110 -6.09 -4.72 10.48
N SER A 111 -6.73 -3.70 9.92
CA SER A 111 -6.20 -2.34 9.79
C SER A 111 -5.79 -1.73 11.14
N LYS A 112 -6.69 -1.80 12.14
CA LYS A 112 -6.39 -1.35 13.51
C LYS A 112 -5.31 -2.18 14.19
N LYS A 113 -5.22 -3.47 13.87
CA LYS A 113 -4.16 -4.33 14.40
C LYS A 113 -2.80 -3.96 13.81
N LEU A 114 -2.69 -3.72 12.50
CA LEU A 114 -1.45 -3.26 11.86
C LEU A 114 -0.89 -2.01 12.53
N ILE A 115 -1.75 -1.02 12.82
CA ILE A 115 -1.29 0.21 13.50
C ILE A 115 -0.74 -0.07 14.89
N ARG A 116 -1.31 -1.02 15.64
CA ARG A 116 -0.77 -1.43 16.94
C ARG A 116 0.60 -2.10 16.80
N GLU A 117 0.77 -2.98 15.81
CA GLU A 117 2.04 -3.68 15.51
C GLU A 117 3.17 -2.71 15.19
N THR A 118 2.88 -1.57 14.54
CA THR A 118 3.92 -0.56 14.25
C THR A 118 4.61 0.01 15.49
N ASN A 119 4.03 -0.17 16.70
CA ASN A 119 4.63 0.29 17.95
C ASN A 119 5.72 -0.64 18.48
N SER A 120 5.73 -1.91 18.06
CA SER A 120 6.62 -2.97 18.57
C SER A 120 7.43 -3.66 17.46
N SER A 121 7.34 -3.16 16.23
CA SER A 121 8.01 -3.74 15.07
C SER A 121 9.54 -3.59 15.11
N ASP A 122 10.24 -4.65 14.70
CA ASP A 122 11.66 -4.61 14.39
C ASP A 122 11.93 -4.07 12.97
N LEU A 123 13.21 -3.90 12.62
CA LEU A 123 13.62 -3.38 11.31
C LEU A 123 13.20 -4.30 10.15
N GLU A 124 13.13 -5.62 10.38
CA GLU A 124 12.80 -6.62 9.36
C GLU A 124 11.33 -6.51 8.94
N THR A 125 10.43 -6.42 9.91
CA THR A 125 8.99 -6.29 9.68
C THR A 125 8.57 -4.85 9.32
N ALA A 126 9.33 -3.84 9.75
CA ALA A 126 9.00 -2.43 9.53
C ALA A 126 8.76 -2.09 8.05
N TYR A 127 9.56 -2.65 7.14
CA TYR A 127 9.41 -2.40 5.71
C TYR A 127 8.06 -2.92 5.19
N MET A 128 7.71 -4.16 5.50
CA MET A 128 6.43 -4.76 5.08
C MET A 128 5.23 -4.13 5.77
N LEU A 129 5.37 -3.75 7.05
CA LEU A 129 4.34 -3.00 7.76
C LEU A 129 4.05 -1.66 7.08
N LYS A 130 5.08 -0.90 6.66
CA LYS A 130 4.86 0.36 5.91
C LYS A 130 4.02 0.13 4.65
N ARG A 131 4.31 -0.92 3.88
CA ARG A 131 3.55 -1.23 2.66
C ARG A 131 2.10 -1.59 2.98
N THR A 132 1.90 -2.47 3.93
CA THR A 132 0.56 -2.96 4.30
C THR A 132 -0.29 -1.84 4.91
N VAL A 133 0.33 -0.90 5.63
CA VAL A 133 -0.31 0.33 6.13
C VAL A 133 -0.72 1.26 4.98
N LEU A 134 0.09 1.39 3.92
CA LEU A 134 -0.29 2.14 2.72
C LEU A 134 -1.47 1.48 1.98
N ASP A 135 -1.47 0.16 1.85
CA ASP A 135 -2.60 -0.56 1.23
C ASP A 135 -3.89 -0.38 2.05
N SER A 136 -3.79 -0.37 3.38
CA SER A 136 -4.92 -0.02 4.25
C SER A 136 -5.42 1.41 4.03
N LEU A 137 -4.50 2.38 3.91
CA LEU A 137 -4.84 3.78 3.62
C LEU A 137 -5.52 3.92 2.25
N ALA A 138 -5.14 3.13 1.26
CA ALA A 138 -5.81 3.10 -0.04
C ALA A 138 -7.26 2.62 0.07
N VAL A 139 -7.55 1.58 0.87
CA VAL A 139 -8.93 1.13 1.11
C VAL A 139 -9.73 2.21 1.86
N GLN A 140 -9.14 2.84 2.88
CA GLN A 140 -9.79 3.96 3.59
C GLN A 140 -10.05 5.15 2.68
N TRP A 141 -9.17 5.42 1.72
CA TRP A 141 -9.35 6.45 0.70
C TRP A 141 -10.52 6.10 -0.22
N MET A 142 -10.58 4.88 -0.74
CA MET A 142 -11.72 4.38 -1.53
C MET A 142 -13.05 4.55 -0.78
N GLU A 143 -13.07 4.27 0.52
CA GLU A 143 -14.24 4.48 1.40
C GLU A 143 -14.52 5.96 1.73
N LYS A 144 -13.64 6.90 1.35
CA LYS A 144 -13.65 8.32 1.76
C LYS A 144 -13.59 8.51 3.28
N SER A 145 -12.98 7.56 3.99
CA SER A 145 -12.80 7.53 5.45
C SER A 145 -11.68 8.45 5.95
N TYR A 146 -11.56 9.68 5.41
CA TYR A 146 -10.43 10.59 5.63
C TYR A 146 -10.15 10.97 7.09
N SER A 147 -11.17 10.93 7.95
CA SER A 147 -11.04 11.19 9.39
C SER A 147 -10.16 10.17 10.11
N THR A 148 -9.95 9.01 9.50
CA THR A 148 -9.18 7.91 10.10
C THR A 148 -7.70 7.94 9.74
N PHE A 149 -7.27 8.78 8.78
CA PHE A 149 -5.91 8.76 8.22
C PHE A 149 -4.82 9.16 9.20
N GLU A 150 -5.08 10.12 10.10
CA GLU A 150 -4.06 10.73 10.95
C GLU A 150 -3.19 9.74 11.75
N PRO A 151 -3.73 8.74 12.47
CA PRO A 151 -2.91 7.73 13.14
C PRO A 151 -2.04 6.92 12.17
N TYR A 152 -2.50 6.64 10.95
CA TYR A 152 -1.74 5.88 9.95
C TYR A 152 -0.60 6.71 9.36
N VAL A 153 -0.86 7.99 9.03
CA VAL A 153 0.18 8.94 8.58
C VAL A 153 1.26 9.12 9.65
N LYS A 154 0.86 9.23 10.93
CA LYS A 154 1.82 9.29 12.06
C LYS A 154 2.65 8.02 12.17
N ALA A 155 2.03 6.84 12.06
CA ALA A 155 2.74 5.56 12.09
C ALA A 155 3.74 5.43 10.94
N MET A 156 3.34 5.80 9.71
CA MET A 156 4.21 5.79 8.54
C MET A 156 5.42 6.70 8.70
N ASN A 157 5.23 7.94 9.19
CA ASN A 157 6.33 8.86 9.44
C ASN A 157 7.33 8.30 10.47
N ARG A 158 6.84 7.70 11.57
CA ARG A 158 7.70 7.02 12.54
C ARG A 158 8.48 5.87 11.90
N LEU A 159 7.82 5.01 11.13
CA LEU A 159 8.46 3.87 10.48
C LEU A 159 9.51 4.31 9.46
N MET A 160 9.28 5.39 8.70
CA MET A 160 10.29 5.95 7.78
C MET A 160 11.53 6.44 8.52
N ILE A 161 11.35 7.13 9.65
CA ILE A 161 12.47 7.55 10.51
C ILE A 161 13.21 6.34 11.08
N LEU A 162 12.49 5.33 11.59
CA LEU A 162 13.10 4.12 12.16
C LEU A 162 13.93 3.35 11.11
N SER A 163 13.39 3.18 9.91
CA SER A 163 14.01 2.42 8.83
C SER A 163 15.01 3.22 7.99
N GLN A 164 15.09 4.55 8.18
CA GLN A 164 15.84 5.48 7.32
C GLN A 164 15.47 5.35 5.82
N ASP A 165 14.25 4.89 5.55
CA ASP A 165 13.73 4.69 4.20
C ASP A 165 12.53 5.61 3.98
N PHE A 166 12.80 6.65 3.21
CA PHE A 166 11.90 7.75 2.90
C PHE A 166 11.27 7.65 1.50
N GLN A 167 11.41 6.52 0.79
CA GLN A 167 10.87 6.37 -0.57
C GLN A 167 9.36 6.67 -0.66
N ASN A 168 8.61 6.35 0.40
CA ASN A 168 7.17 6.58 0.47
C ASN A 168 6.77 7.99 0.96
N LYS A 169 7.74 8.88 1.24
CA LYS A 169 7.46 10.22 1.80
C LYS A 169 6.52 11.06 0.92
N PRO A 170 6.67 11.10 -0.42
CA PRO A 170 5.74 11.83 -1.27
C PRO A 170 4.28 11.34 -1.10
N ILE A 171 4.07 10.02 -1.04
CA ILE A 171 2.74 9.41 -0.88
C ILE A 171 2.17 9.72 0.50
N VAL A 172 2.98 9.62 1.55
CA VAL A 172 2.55 9.93 2.93
C VAL A 172 2.15 11.41 3.05
N ASP A 173 2.86 12.32 2.39
CA ASP A 173 2.52 13.74 2.37
C ASP A 173 1.23 14.03 1.60
N MET A 174 1.03 13.35 0.47
CA MET A 174 -0.22 13.41 -0.29
C MET A 174 -1.42 12.94 0.55
N LEU A 175 -1.29 11.82 1.27
CA LEU A 175 -2.33 11.32 2.16
C LEU A 175 -2.60 12.26 3.35
N GLU A 176 -1.55 12.90 3.90
CA GLU A 176 -1.72 13.94 4.92
C GLU A 176 -2.49 15.15 4.36
N ALA A 177 -2.23 15.51 3.10
CA ALA A 177 -2.94 16.57 2.40
C ALA A 177 -4.43 16.25 2.23
N MET A 178 -4.78 15.04 1.80
CA MET A 178 -6.17 14.57 1.67
C MET A 178 -6.93 14.65 3.00
N CYS A 179 -6.32 14.14 4.09
CA CYS A 179 -6.91 14.25 5.43
C CYS A 179 -7.12 15.71 5.84
N THR A 180 -6.13 16.57 5.56
CA THR A 180 -6.22 18.00 5.88
C THR A 180 -7.30 18.70 5.07
N LEU A 181 -7.46 18.34 3.80
CA LEU A 181 -8.47 18.91 2.91
C LEU A 181 -9.86 18.45 3.32
N PHE A 182 -10.14 17.14 3.26
CA PHE A 182 -11.50 16.62 3.38
C PHE A 182 -12.00 16.48 4.82
N HIS A 183 -11.12 16.20 5.78
CA HIS A 183 -11.52 16.06 7.18
C HIS A 183 -11.32 17.34 7.98
N LYS A 184 -10.14 17.98 7.87
CA LYS A 184 -9.83 19.20 8.66
C LYS A 184 -10.33 20.49 8.00
N ARG A 185 -10.76 20.42 6.73
CA ARG A 185 -11.29 21.57 5.96
C ARG A 185 -10.31 22.74 5.89
N ASP A 186 -9.01 22.45 5.87
CA ASP A 186 -7.94 23.45 5.78
C ASP A 186 -7.29 23.40 4.39
N LYS A 187 -7.94 24.06 3.42
CA LYS A 187 -7.53 24.06 2.01
C LYS A 187 -6.11 24.59 1.82
N GLU A 188 -5.76 25.69 2.49
CA GLU A 188 -4.43 26.30 2.35
C GLU A 188 -3.32 25.36 2.85
N LYS A 189 -3.53 24.71 3.99
CA LYS A 189 -2.55 23.76 4.51
C LYS A 189 -2.48 22.50 3.66
N ALA A 190 -3.60 22.01 3.13
CA ALA A 190 -3.60 20.87 2.22
C ALA A 190 -2.78 21.18 0.95
N ILE A 191 -2.96 22.35 0.34
CA ILE A 191 -2.17 22.76 -0.85
C ILE A 191 -0.66 22.72 -0.54
N ARG A 192 -0.23 23.28 0.60
CA ARG A 192 1.17 23.23 1.02
C ARG A 192 1.70 21.80 1.21
N LEU A 193 0.85 20.87 1.67
CA LEU A 193 1.22 19.47 1.85
C LEU A 193 1.36 18.75 0.49
N TYR A 194 0.45 18.98 -0.46
CA TYR A 194 0.62 18.48 -1.83
C TYR A 194 1.89 19.04 -2.49
N ASP A 195 2.16 20.34 -2.36
CA ASP A 195 3.36 20.96 -2.93
C ASP A 195 4.64 20.33 -2.35
N ARG A 196 4.65 20.04 -1.05
CA ARG A 196 5.73 19.30 -0.40
C ARG A 196 5.90 17.90 -0.96
N ALA A 197 4.79 17.18 -1.19
CA ALA A 197 4.79 15.84 -1.78
C ALA A 197 5.40 15.86 -3.20
N ILE A 198 5.01 16.82 -4.03
CA ILE A 198 5.48 17.02 -5.41
C ILE A 198 6.98 17.32 -5.44
N ILE A 199 7.43 18.29 -4.62
CA ILE A 199 8.87 18.63 -4.52
C ILE A 199 9.68 17.42 -4.05
N CYS A 200 9.14 16.61 -3.14
CA CYS A 200 9.81 15.40 -2.69
C CYS A 200 9.94 14.35 -3.80
N ALA A 201 8.90 14.15 -4.63
CA ALA A 201 8.95 13.24 -5.77
C ALA A 201 9.97 13.72 -6.83
N GLN A 202 10.00 15.03 -7.11
CA GLN A 202 11.01 15.66 -7.97
C GLN A 202 12.43 15.44 -7.46
N ALA A 203 12.65 15.61 -6.15
CA ALA A 203 13.96 15.40 -5.53
C ALA A 203 14.44 13.95 -5.62
N PHE A 204 13.51 12.99 -5.68
CA PHE A 204 13.82 11.57 -5.95
C PHE A 204 14.04 11.27 -7.43
N GLY A 205 13.76 12.21 -8.33
CA GLY A 205 13.80 12.02 -9.77
C GLY A 205 12.69 11.11 -10.30
N ASP A 206 11.61 10.91 -9.53
CA ASP A 206 10.50 10.04 -9.93
C ASP A 206 9.37 10.85 -10.60
N GLN A 207 9.51 11.05 -11.91
CA GLN A 207 8.56 11.81 -12.73
C GLN A 207 7.18 11.17 -12.81
N VAL A 208 7.11 9.84 -12.75
CA VAL A 208 5.83 9.11 -12.74
C VAL A 208 5.08 9.44 -11.46
N LEU A 209 5.75 9.33 -10.30
CA LEU A 209 5.14 9.64 -9.02
C LEU A 209 4.76 11.12 -8.90
N GLU A 210 5.61 12.03 -9.39
CA GLU A 210 5.33 13.46 -9.45
C GLU A 210 4.02 13.74 -10.21
N ALA A 211 3.91 13.23 -11.43
CA ALA A 211 2.73 13.42 -12.28
C ALA A 211 1.45 12.85 -11.64
N ARG A 212 1.55 11.70 -10.97
CA ARG A 212 0.43 11.10 -10.24
C ARG A 212 -0.05 11.99 -9.09
N ILE A 213 0.87 12.52 -8.28
CA ILE A 213 0.52 13.39 -7.14
C ILE A 213 -0.08 14.72 -7.63
N LEU A 214 0.47 15.29 -8.72
CA LEU A 214 -0.09 16.49 -9.36
C LEU A 214 -1.54 16.26 -9.81
N GLY A 215 -1.78 15.17 -10.55
CA GLY A 215 -3.12 14.83 -11.01
C GLY A 215 -4.11 14.60 -9.87
N GLU A 216 -3.65 13.99 -8.76
CA GLU A 216 -4.51 13.76 -7.60
C GLU A 216 -4.84 15.07 -6.86
N LYS A 217 -3.86 15.96 -6.67
CA LYS A 217 -4.08 17.30 -6.12
C LYS A 217 -5.18 18.05 -6.88
N GLU A 218 -5.14 18.05 -8.21
CA GLU A 218 -6.12 18.74 -9.04
C GLU A 218 -7.53 18.16 -8.86
N LYS A 219 -7.67 16.83 -8.86
CA LYS A 219 -8.95 16.14 -8.64
C LYS A 219 -9.51 16.42 -7.24
N ASP A 220 -8.66 16.36 -6.22
CA ASP A 220 -9.05 16.55 -4.83
C ASP A 220 -9.54 17.98 -4.58
N LEU A 221 -8.82 18.98 -5.10
CA LEU A 221 -9.22 20.39 -4.98
C LEU A 221 -10.54 20.67 -5.69
N LYS A 222 -10.74 20.11 -6.90
CA LYS A 222 -12.00 20.24 -7.62
C LYS A 222 -13.16 19.60 -6.84
N THR A 223 -12.97 18.38 -6.34
CA THR A 223 -13.97 17.67 -5.54
C THR A 223 -14.32 18.47 -4.28
N PHE A 224 -13.32 19.07 -3.63
CA PHE A 224 -13.54 19.88 -2.44
C PHE A 224 -14.37 21.14 -2.73
N GLU A 225 -14.10 21.84 -3.84
CA GLU A 225 -14.88 23.01 -4.26
C GLU A 225 -16.33 22.67 -4.59
N GLU A 226 -16.57 21.52 -5.23
CA GLU A 226 -17.92 21.00 -5.49
C GLU A 226 -18.69 20.66 -4.21
N MET A 227 -18.00 20.28 -3.13
CA MET A 227 -18.63 20.03 -1.82
C MET A 227 -18.97 21.31 -1.04
N GLU A 228 -18.35 22.44 -1.38
CA GLU A 228 -18.61 23.75 -0.75
C GLU A 228 -19.65 24.59 -1.50
N SER A 229 -20.01 24.18 -2.73
CA SER A 229 -21.01 24.85 -3.59
C SER A 229 -22.44 24.38 -3.27
#